data_AF-A0A3D4NNQ2-F1
#
_entry.id   AF-A0A3D4NNQ2-F1
#
_cell.length_a   1.000
_cell.length_b   1.000
_cell.length_c   1.000
_cell.angle_alpha   90.00
_cell.angle_beta   90.00
_cell.angle_gamma   90.00
#
_symmetry.space_group_name_H-M   'P 1'
#
loop_
_entity.id
_entity.type
_entity.pdbx_description
1 polymer ?
#
loop_
_entity_poly.entity_id
_entity_poly.type
_entity_poly.pdbx_seq_one_letter_code
_entity_poly.pdbx_strand_id
1 'polypeptide(L)'
;MIELSQVCKRYDNGHEALKDISVKIEAGSFVVILGPSGAGKSTLLRTLNGLESIQGGQILFEGVDVKPANLRQVRSGVAMVFQHFNL
;
A
#
# COMPACT_ATOMS: atom_id res chain seq x y z
N MET A 1 12.78 -0.89 -4.64
CA MET A 1 11.97 -2.10 -4.84
C MET A 1 10.81 -2.13 -3.86
N ILE A 2 9.63 -2.56 -4.31
CA ILE A 2 8.43 -2.75 -3.48
C ILE A 2 7.95 -4.20 -3.61
N GLU A 3 7.63 -4.84 -2.50
CA GLU A 3 7.13 -6.23 -2.47
C GLU A 3 5.89 -6.34 -1.60
N LEU A 4 4.86 -7.02 -2.11
CA LEU A 4 3.66 -7.40 -1.38
C LEU A 4 3.53 -8.91 -1.41
N SER A 5 3.31 -9.49 -0.23
CA SER A 5 3.11 -10.92 -0.06
C SER A 5 1.81 -11.13 0.69
N GLN A 6 0.79 -11.64 0.00
CA GLN A 6 -0.51 -12.01 0.52
C GLN A 6 -1.23 -10.91 1.33
N VAL A 7 -1.16 -9.69 0.83
CA VAL A 7 -1.64 -8.50 1.55
C VAL A 7 -3.17 -8.49 1.62
N CYS A 8 -3.69 -8.37 2.84
CA CYS A 8 -5.11 -8.28 3.14
C CYS A 8 -5.44 -6.99 3.89
N LYS A 9 -6.49 -6.29 3.45
CA LYS A 9 -7.02 -5.09 4.12
C LYS A 9 -8.53 -5.17 4.25
N ARG A 10 -9.00 -5.07 5.48
CA ARG A 10 -10.40 -4.90 5.86
C ARG A 10 -10.55 -3.59 6.64
N TYR A 11 -11.59 -2.84 6.34
CA TYR A 11 -11.99 -1.67 7.15
C TYR A 11 -12.95 -2.11 8.26
N ASP A 12 -13.14 -1.24 9.25
CA ASP A 12 -13.95 -1.54 10.44
C ASP A 12 -15.42 -1.82 10.13
N ASN A 13 -15.92 -1.31 9.01
CA ASN A 13 -17.25 -1.61 8.48
C ASN A 13 -17.37 -3.02 7.86
N GLY A 14 -16.35 -3.86 7.99
CA GLY A 14 -16.28 -5.21 7.43
C GLY A 14 -15.92 -5.26 5.94
N HIS A 15 -15.78 -4.12 5.26
CA HIS A 15 -15.43 -4.10 3.84
C HIS A 15 -13.99 -4.55 3.61
N GLU A 16 -13.83 -5.64 2.86
CA GLU A 16 -12.54 -6.20 2.51
C GLU A 16 -12.04 -5.60 1.18
N ALA A 17 -11.16 -4.60 1.30
CA ALA A 17 -10.68 -3.79 0.20
C ALA A 17 -9.48 -4.40 -0.55
N LEU A 18 -8.64 -5.21 0.13
CA LEU A 18 -7.54 -5.97 -0.49
C LEU A 18 -7.66 -7.43 -0.05
N LYS A 19 -7.59 -8.35 -1.01
CA LYS A 19 -7.80 -9.79 -0.83
C LYS A 19 -6.61 -10.54 -1.41
N ASP A 20 -5.67 -10.94 -0.55
CA ASP A 20 -4.50 -11.74 -0.91
C ASP A 20 -3.70 -11.13 -2.09
N ILE A 21 -3.32 -9.86 -1.96
CA ILE A 21 -2.58 -9.16 -3.01
C ILE A 21 -1.09 -9.50 -2.89
N SER A 22 -0.56 -10.14 -3.93
CA SER A 22 0.88 -10.43 -4.06
C SER A 22 1.42 -9.82 -5.35
N VAL A 23 2.43 -8.95 -5.23
CA VAL A 23 3.06 -8.29 -6.38
C VAL A 23 4.46 -7.81 -6.01
N LYS A 24 5.36 -7.87 -6.99
CA LYS A 24 6.71 -7.31 -6.90
C LYS A 24 6.88 -6.20 -7.93
N ILE A 25 7.36 -5.04 -7.49
CA ILE A 25 7.61 -3.88 -8.33
C ILE A 25 9.10 -3.52 -8.21
N GLU A 26 9.80 -3.65 -9.33
CA GLU A 26 11.23 -3.38 -9.41
C GLU A 26 11.53 -1.87 -9.38
N ALA A 27 12.72 -1.51 -8.88
CA ALA A 27 13.17 -0.12 -8.89
C ALA A 27 13.24 0.44 -10.32
N GLY A 28 12.85 1.70 -10.50
CA GLY A 28 12.79 2.35 -11.82
C GLY A 28 11.57 1.98 -12.67
N SER A 29 10.66 1.14 -12.17
CA SER A 29 9.44 0.79 -12.90
C SER A 29 8.44 1.94 -12.94
N PHE A 30 7.78 2.12 -14.08
CA PHE A 30 6.55 2.92 -14.19
C PHE A 30 5.35 1.97 -14.24
N VAL A 31 4.50 2.00 -13.21
CA VAL A 31 3.39 1.04 -13.03
C VAL A 31 2.06 1.77 -12.98
N VAL A 32 1.07 1.22 -13.67
CA VAL A 32 -0.32 1.71 -13.65
C VAL A 32 -1.21 0.66 -12.98
N ILE A 33 -2.04 1.11 -12.03
CA ILE A 33 -3.03 0.27 -11.36
C ILE A 33 -4.42 0.63 -11.92
N LEU A 34 -5.06 -0.32 -12.58
CA LEU A 34 -6.38 -0.15 -13.20
C LEU A 34 -7.45 -0.95 -12.45
N GLY A 35 -8.70 -0.49 -12.54
CA GLY A 35 -9.85 -1.16 -11.97
C GLY A 35 -11.01 -0.21 -11.69
N PRO A 36 -12.24 -0.73 -11.53
CA PRO A 36 -13.44 0.08 -11.28
C PRO A 36 -13.35 0.85 -9.95
N SER A 37 -14.24 1.81 -9.74
CA SER A 37 -14.39 2.45 -8.42
C SER A 37 -14.67 1.40 -7.36
N GLY A 38 -14.07 1.55 -6.17
CA GLY A 38 -14.18 0.57 -5.09
C GLY A 38 -13.27 -0.67 -5.20
N ALA A 39 -12.52 -0.86 -6.30
CA ALA A 39 -11.63 -2.02 -6.47
C ALA A 39 -10.39 -2.06 -5.53
N GLY A 40 -10.28 -1.15 -4.57
CA GLY A 40 -9.15 -1.13 -3.61
C GLY A 40 -7.90 -0.37 -4.06
N LYS A 41 -7.89 0.29 -5.23
CA LYS A 41 -6.72 1.04 -5.75
C LYS A 41 -6.14 2.06 -4.76
N SER A 42 -6.97 2.97 -4.25
CA SER A 42 -6.54 3.99 -3.29
C SER A 42 -6.12 3.36 -1.96
N THR A 43 -6.78 2.27 -1.55
CA THR A 43 -6.40 1.49 -0.36
C THR A 43 -5.01 0.90 -0.53
N LEU A 44 -4.71 0.28 -1.67
CA LEU A 44 -3.39 -0.27 -2.00
C LEU A 44 -2.29 0.79 -1.96
N LEU A 45 -2.51 1.97 -2.55
CA LEU A 45 -1.55 3.07 -2.49
C LEU A 45 -1.33 3.58 -1.06
N ARG A 46 -2.39 3.66 -0.25
CA ARG A 46 -2.29 4.08 1.16
C ARG A 46 -1.57 3.05 2.03
N THR A 47 -1.77 1.75 1.82
CA THR A 47 -1.04 0.72 2.57
C THR A 47 0.44 0.70 2.20
N LEU A 48 0.79 0.89 0.92
CA LEU A 48 2.17 1.06 0.46
C LEU A 48 2.89 2.25 1.12
N ASN A 49 2.19 3.37 1.30
CA ASN A 49 2.73 4.55 1.98
C ASN A 49 2.69 4.44 3.52
N GLY A 50 2.11 3.36 4.06
CA GLY A 50 1.91 3.19 5.49
C GLY A 50 0.95 4.21 6.11
N LEU A 51 -0.02 4.70 5.32
CA LEU A 51 -1.16 5.50 5.80
C LEU A 51 -2.30 4.63 6.30
N GLU A 52 -2.37 3.39 5.82
CA GLU A 52 -3.32 2.37 6.26
C GLU A 52 -2.55 1.12 6.70
N SER A 53 -2.93 0.54 7.84
CA SER A 53 -2.41 -0.76 8.27
C SER A 53 -3.06 -1.90 7.50
N ILE A 54 -2.38 -3.05 7.41
CA ILE A 54 -2.89 -4.29 6.84
C ILE A 54 -3.26 -5.27 7.97
N GLN A 55 -4.19 -6.19 7.72
CA GLN A 55 -4.55 -7.24 8.68
C GLN A 55 -3.90 -8.60 8.36
N GLY A 56 -3.30 -8.75 7.18
CA GLY A 56 -2.61 -9.97 6.79
C GLY A 56 -1.58 -9.70 5.70
N GLY A 57 -0.61 -10.60 5.59
CA GLY A 57 0.51 -10.51 4.66
C GLY A 57 1.61 -9.55 5.11
N GLN A 58 2.43 -9.13 4.14
CA GLN A 58 3.57 -8.25 4.37
C GLN A 58 3.75 -7.28 3.19
N ILE A 59 4.20 -6.06 3.50
CA ILE A 59 4.64 -5.07 2.52
C ILE A 59 6.08 -4.69 2.85
N LEU A 60 6.98 -4.79 1.88
CA LEU A 60 8.38 -4.34 1.99
C LEU A 60 8.64 -3.18 1.04
N PHE A 61 9.32 -2.15 1.54
CA PHE A 61 9.91 -1.07 0.75
C PHE A 61 11.43 -1.09 0.93
N GLU A 62 12.17 -1.35 -0.14
CA GLU A 62 13.64 -1.53 -0.10
C GLU A 62 14.09 -2.54 0.99
N GLY A 63 13.35 -3.65 1.12
CA GLY A 63 13.60 -4.67 2.14
C GLY A 63 13.15 -4.30 3.57
N VAL A 64 12.61 -3.09 3.78
CA VAL A 64 12.10 -2.63 5.07
C VAL A 64 10.60 -2.85 5.15
N ASP A 65 10.17 -3.57 6.20
CA ASP A 65 8.77 -3.84 6.49
C ASP A 65 7.98 -2.55 6.77
N VAL A 66 6.87 -2.35 6.04
CA VAL A 66 5.99 -1.19 6.17
C VAL A 66 5.04 -1.38 7.35
N LYS A 67 5.56 -1.11 8.54
CA LYS A 67 4.84 -1.21 9.83
C LYS A 67 5.12 0.01 10.71
N PRO A 68 4.28 0.30 11.74
CA PRO A 68 4.43 1.46 12.61
C PRO A 68 5.85 1.72 13.12
N ALA A 69 6.57 0.66 13.52
CA ALA A 69 7.94 0.73 14.01
C ALA A 69 8.95 1.31 12.98
N ASN A 70 8.68 1.16 11.68
CA ASN A 70 9.58 1.52 10.60
C ASN A 70 9.09 2.71 9.75
N LEU A 71 7.89 3.24 10.02
CA LEU A 71 7.25 4.24 9.15
C LEU A 71 8.12 5.48 8.92
N ARG A 72 8.91 5.89 9.92
CA ARG A 72 9.83 7.03 9.76
C ARG A 72 10.86 6.79 8.65
N GLN A 73 11.44 5.59 8.61
CA GLN A 73 12.42 5.19 7.60
C GLN A 73 11.77 4.96 6.24
N VAL A 74 10.60 4.33 6.21
CA VAL A 74 9.86 4.09 4.96
C VAL A 74 9.46 5.43 4.32
N ARG A 75 8.88 6.35 5.11
CA ARG A 75 8.37 7.63 4.61
C ARG A 75 9.46 8.60 4.15
N SER A 76 10.73 8.39 4.47
CA SER A 76 11.81 9.20 3.86
C SER A 76 12.08 8.85 2.40
N GLY A 77 11.62 7.69 1.93
CA GLY A 77 11.81 7.23 0.54
C GLY A 77 10.53 7.13 -0.28
N VAL A 78 9.37 7.44 0.29
CA VAL A 78 8.06 7.29 -0.37
C VAL A 78 7.27 8.60 -0.29
N ALA A 79 6.82 9.10 -1.44
CA ALA A 79 5.91 10.23 -1.55
C ALA A 79 4.57 9.80 -2.12
N MET A 80 3.49 10.50 -1.75
CA MET A 80 2.15 10.28 -2.28
C MET A 80 1.50 11.61 -2.64
N VAL A 81 0.90 11.67 -3.82
CA VAL A 81 0.04 12.77 -4.25
C VAL A 81 -1.41 12.33 -4.03
N PHE A 82 -2.18 13.09 -3.27
CA PHE A 82 -3.55 12.76 -2.93
C PHE A 82 -4.53 13.16 -4.04
N GLN A 83 -5.56 12.34 -4.23
CA GLN A 83 -6.61 12.62 -5.21
C GLN A 83 -7.44 13.87 -4.87
N HIS A 84 -7.68 14.11 -3.57
CA HIS A 84 -8.31 15.32 -3.08
C HIS A 84 -7.32 16.05 -2.16
N PHE A 85 -7.08 17.32 -2.46
CA PHE A 85 -6.29 18.19 -1.61
C PHE A 85 -7.22 18.83 -0.58
N ASN A 86 -6.91 18.70 0.71
CA ASN A 86 -7.53 19.50 1.76
C ASN A 86 -6.82 20.86 1.80
N LEU A 87 -7.11 21.72 0.83
CA LEU A 87 -6.64 23.12 0.75
C LEU A 87 -7.65 24.07 1.39
#